data_AF-A0A967GU41-F1
#
_entry.id   AF-A0A967GU41-F1
#
_cell.length_a   1.000
_cell.length_b   1.000
_cell.length_c   1.000
_cell.angle_alpha   90.00
_cell.angle_beta   90.00
_cell.angle_gamma   90.00
#
_symmetry.space_group_name_H-M   'P 1'
#
loop_
_entity.id
_entity.type
_entity.pdbx_description
1 polymer ?
#
loop_
_entity_poly.entity_id
_entity_poly.type
_entity_poly.pdbx_seq_one_letter_code
_entity_poly.pdbx_strand_id
1 'polypeptide(L)'
;MVPRITRREWLSRRFIRWHFWLSVYGLLTVVVCSVMGGLLQGQAQEAYAMPWMDAAIRSYAYGIGTTVAWGFMLFGSVFFLLHLLLMWARLGRRSQHPTLLKEGHHASSP
;
A
#
# COMPACT_ATOMS: atom_id res chain seq x y z
N MET A 1 11.04 3.84 -10.96
CA MET A 1 10.95 4.56 -12.25
C MET A 1 10.62 6.04 -12.08
N VAL A 2 9.60 6.40 -11.30
CA VAL A 2 9.13 7.79 -11.09
C VAL A 2 10.24 8.82 -10.79
N PRO A 3 11.21 8.60 -9.89
CA PRO A 3 12.23 9.62 -9.58
C PRO A 3 13.14 9.94 -10.76
N ARG A 4 13.34 8.96 -11.64
CA ARG A 4 14.18 9.09 -12.83
C ARG A 4 13.48 9.89 -13.93
N ILE A 5 12.15 9.75 -14.03
CA ILE A 5 11.32 10.51 -14.98
C ILE A 5 11.12 11.95 -14.51
N THR A 6 10.94 12.17 -13.20
CA THR A 6 10.70 13.51 -12.65
C THR A 6 11.99 14.28 -12.32
N ARG A 7 13.17 13.65 -12.41
CA ARG A 7 14.49 14.17 -11.93
C ARG A 7 14.41 14.81 -10.55
N ARG A 8 13.63 14.23 -9.63
CA ARG A 8 13.34 14.78 -8.30
C ARG A 8 13.49 13.71 -7.23
N GLU A 9 13.97 14.11 -6.07
CA GLU A 9 14.04 13.26 -4.89
C GLU A 9 12.64 13.02 -4.30
N TRP A 10 12.47 11.88 -3.61
CA TRP A 10 11.20 11.59 -2.94
C TRP A 10 10.99 12.55 -1.76
N LEU A 11 9.96 13.41 -1.83
CA LEU A 11 9.43 14.29 -0.78
C LEU A 11 9.31 13.60 0.59
N SER A 12 8.84 12.35 0.66
CA SER A 12 8.85 11.59 1.90
C SER A 12 9.04 10.09 1.69
N ARG A 13 10.23 9.59 2.07
CA ARG A 13 10.50 8.14 2.15
C ARG A 13 9.67 7.45 3.23
N ARG A 14 9.17 8.19 4.23
CA ARG A 14 8.35 7.64 5.31
C ARG A 14 6.96 7.28 4.81
N PHE A 15 6.40 8.07 3.90
CA PHE A 15 5.04 7.88 3.41
C PHE A 15 4.87 6.61 2.55
N ILE A 16 5.87 6.31 1.71
CA ILE A 16 5.92 5.08 0.91
C ILE A 16 5.97 3.85 1.81
N ARG A 17 6.76 3.92 2.89
CA ARG A 17 6.92 2.81 3.83
C ARG A 17 5.61 2.53 4.55
N TRP A 18 4.93 3.58 5.02
CA TRP A 18 3.60 3.45 5.63
C TRP A 18 2.59 2.84 4.66
N HIS A 19 2.52 3.33 3.42
CA HIS A 19 1.64 2.75 2.40
C HIS A 19 1.93 1.27 2.17
N PHE A 20 3.20 0.89 2.02
CA PHE A 20 3.59 -0.51 1.82
C PHE A 20 3.11 -1.40 2.97
N TRP A 21 3.36 -1.01 4.22
CA TRP A 21 2.90 -1.78 5.37
C TRP A 21 1.38 -1.83 5.47
N LEU A 22 0.68 -0.71 5.24
CA LEU A 22 -0.79 -0.65 5.26
C LEU A 22 -1.40 -1.57 4.19
N SER A 23 -0.82 -1.60 2.99
CA SER A 23 -1.25 -2.48 1.90
C SER A 23 -0.96 -3.95 2.20
N VAL A 24 0.21 -4.27 2.78
CA VAL A 24 0.54 -5.66 3.18
C VAL A 24 -0.41 -6.15 4.27
N TYR A 25 -0.62 -5.37 5.34
CA TYR A 25 -1.53 -5.75 6.42
C TYR A 25 -3.00 -5.82 5.95
N GLY A 26 -3.43 -4.90 5.09
CA GLY A 26 -4.76 -4.94 4.48
C GLY A 26 -4.97 -6.20 3.66
N LEU A 27 -3.98 -6.57 2.82
CA LEU A 27 -4.06 -7.76 1.98
C LEU A 27 -4.10 -9.03 2.81
N LEU A 28 -3.22 -9.11 3.81
CA LEU A 28 -3.15 -10.27 4.70
C LEU A 28 -4.47 -10.45 5.47
N THR A 29 -5.09 -9.35 5.90
CA THR A 29 -6.42 -9.37 6.53
C THR A 29 -7.51 -9.87 5.57
N VAL A 30 -7.53 -9.39 4.31
CA VAL A 30 -8.46 -9.87 3.28
C VAL A 30 -8.31 -11.38 3.06
N VAL A 31 -7.07 -11.87 2.97
CA VAL A 31 -6.78 -13.30 2.77
C VAL A 31 -7.30 -14.12 3.96
N VAL A 32 -6.99 -13.71 5.19
CA VAL A 32 -7.42 -14.43 6.40
C VAL A 32 -8.95 -14.45 6.51
N CYS A 33 -9.62 -13.31 6.33
CA CYS A 33 -11.08 -13.24 6.37
C CYS A 33 -11.73 -14.08 5.26
N SER A 34 -11.15 -14.09 4.05
CA SER A 34 -11.68 -14.85 2.92
C SER A 34 -11.51 -16.36 3.10
N VAL A 35 -10.35 -16.80 3.62
CA VAL A 35 -10.09 -18.22 3.94
C VAL A 35 -11.04 -18.70 5.03
N MET A 36 -11.16 -17.95 6.13
CA MET A 36 -12.06 -18.32 7.24
C MET A 36 -13.54 -18.31 6.82
N GLY A 37 -13.96 -17.30 6.06
CA GLY A 37 -15.32 -17.23 5.51
C GLY A 37 -15.63 -18.40 4.57
N GLY A 38 -14.70 -18.77 3.70
CA GLY A 38 -14.84 -19.91 2.79
C GLY A 38 -14.89 -21.26 3.53
N LEU A 39 -14.04 -21.46 4.54
CA LEU A 39 -14.08 -22.67 5.36
C LEU A 39 -15.42 -22.83 6.08
N LEU A 40 -15.91 -21.77 6.71
CA LEU A 40 -17.19 -21.81 7.44
C LEU A 40 -18.38 -21.99 6.51
N GLN A 41 -18.36 -21.36 5.33
CA GLN A 41 -19.37 -21.57 4.31
C GLN A 41 -19.36 -23.03 3.79
N GLY A 42 -18.17 -23.59 3.54
CA GLY A 42 -18.03 -24.98 3.09
C GLY A 42 -18.50 -26.00 4.13
N GLN A 43 -18.12 -25.82 5.40
CA GLN A 43 -18.61 -26.67 6.50
C GLN A 43 -20.14 -26.60 6.64
N ALA A 44 -20.73 -25.42 6.38
CA ALA A 44 -22.17 -25.26 6.44
C ALA A 44 -22.89 -25.96 5.27
N GLN A 45 -22.27 -26.02 4.08
CA GLN A 45 -22.83 -26.70 2.92
C GLN A 45 -22.77 -28.23 3.06
N GLU A 46 -21.69 -28.77 3.62
CA GLU A 46 -21.53 -30.23 3.84
C GLU A 46 -22.51 -30.82 4.85
N ALA A 47 -23.01 -30.02 5.80
CA ALA A 47 -23.87 -30.52 6.86
C ALA A 47 -25.27 -30.97 6.38
N TYR A 48 -25.70 -30.60 5.15
CA TYR A 48 -27.01 -30.83 4.51
C TYR A 48 -28.28 -30.59 5.35
N ALA A 49 -28.14 -30.23 6.63
CA ALA A 49 -29.20 -30.13 7.62
C ALA A 49 -29.86 -28.74 7.63
N MET A 50 -29.31 -27.77 6.90
CA MET A 50 -29.77 -26.39 6.90
C MET A 50 -29.96 -25.85 5.49
N PRO A 51 -30.96 -24.97 5.27
CA PRO A 51 -31.18 -24.31 3.99
C PRO A 51 -29.94 -23.55 3.53
N TRP A 52 -29.70 -23.54 2.22
CA TRP A 52 -28.55 -22.85 1.61
C TRP A 52 -28.42 -21.38 2.04
N MET A 53 -29.55 -20.69 2.23
CA MET A 53 -29.57 -19.30 2.67
C MET A 53 -28.92 -19.12 4.05
N ASP A 54 -29.20 -20.01 5.00
CA ASP A 54 -28.64 -19.94 6.36
C ASP A 54 -27.14 -20.24 6.36
N ALA A 55 -26.71 -21.17 5.49
CA ALA A 55 -25.29 -21.43 5.24
C ALA A 55 -24.58 -20.20 4.63
N ALA A 56 -25.23 -19.48 3.71
CA ALA A 56 -24.68 -18.27 3.08
C ALA A 56 -24.59 -17.07 4.04
N ILE A 57 -25.55 -16.93 4.97
CA ILE A 57 -25.55 -15.86 5.98
C ILE A 57 -24.37 -16.00 6.95
N ARG A 58 -23.91 -17.23 7.25
CA ARG A 58 -22.74 -17.44 8.13
C ARG A 58 -21.45 -16.79 7.62
N SER A 59 -21.27 -16.71 6.30
CA SER A 59 -20.14 -16.02 5.67
C SER A 59 -20.27 -14.49 5.64
N TYR A 60 -21.45 -13.94 5.93
CA TYR A 60 -21.72 -12.50 5.80
C TYR A 60 -20.84 -11.62 6.69
N ALA A 61 -20.59 -12.05 7.94
CA ALA A 61 -19.72 -11.33 8.88
C ALA A 61 -18.28 -11.21 8.37
N TYR A 62 -17.76 -12.27 7.74
CA TYR A 62 -16.44 -12.27 7.10
C TYR A 62 -16.41 -11.43 5.82
N GLY A 63 -17.53 -11.39 5.10
CA GLY A 63 -17.74 -10.48 3.96
C GLY A 63 -17.61 -9.01 4.38
N ILE A 64 -18.26 -8.61 5.49
CA ILE A 64 -18.13 -7.25 6.04
C ILE A 64 -16.68 -6.97 6.47
N GLY A 65 -16.03 -7.90 7.17
CA GLY A 65 -14.63 -7.74 7.56
C GLY A 65 -13.70 -7.53 6.35
N THR A 66 -13.98 -8.25 5.26
CA THR A 66 -13.22 -8.15 4.01
C THR A 66 -13.44 -6.80 3.32
N THR A 67 -14.67 -6.29 3.26
CA THR A 67 -14.94 -4.98 2.62
C THR A 67 -14.33 -3.82 3.41
N VAL A 68 -14.32 -3.90 4.74
CA VAL A 68 -13.62 -2.92 5.59
C VAL A 68 -12.11 -2.94 5.33
N ALA A 69 -11.50 -4.12 5.22
CA ALA A 69 -10.09 -4.27 4.89
C ALA A 69 -9.75 -3.69 3.50
N TRP A 70 -10.62 -3.92 2.50
CA TRP A 70 -10.53 -3.27 1.19
C TRP A 70 -10.60 -1.74 1.29
N GLY A 71 -11.47 -1.20 2.15
CA GLY A 71 -11.57 0.23 2.41
C GLY A 71 -10.26 0.83 2.91
N PHE A 72 -9.60 0.19 3.89
CA PHE A 72 -8.30 0.64 4.39
C PHE A 72 -7.19 0.57 3.32
N MET A 73 -7.20 -0.47 2.49
CA MET A 73 -6.24 -0.60 1.39
C MET A 73 -6.44 0.49 0.32
N LEU A 74 -7.69 0.81 0.00
CA LEU A 74 -8.05 1.86 -0.94
C LEU A 74 -7.65 3.24 -0.39
N PHE A 75 -7.92 3.49 0.90
CA PHE A 75 -7.48 4.69 1.60
C PHE A 75 -5.95 4.86 1.54
N GLY A 76 -5.19 3.82 1.88
CA GLY A 76 -3.73 3.84 1.77
C GLY A 76 -3.24 4.12 0.35
N SER A 77 -3.93 3.58 -0.66
CA SER A 77 -3.61 3.77 -2.09
C SER A 77 -3.90 5.18 -2.58
N VAL A 78 -5.02 5.78 -2.16
CA VAL A 78 -5.38 7.17 -2.47
C VAL A 78 -4.36 8.14 -1.90
N PHE A 79 -3.96 7.94 -0.64
CA PHE A 79 -2.92 8.77 -0.03
C PHE A 79 -1.59 8.69 -0.78
N PHE A 80 -1.17 7.49 -1.19
CA PHE A 80 0.04 7.31 -2.01
C PHE A 80 -0.08 8.03 -3.36
N LEU A 81 -1.23 7.92 -4.03
CA LEU A 81 -1.49 8.58 -5.30
C LEU A 81 -1.49 10.11 -5.17
N LEU A 82 -2.09 10.65 -4.11
CA LEU A 82 -2.02 12.08 -3.76
C LEU A 82 -0.58 12.53 -3.52
N HIS A 83 0.22 11.74 -2.82
CA HIS A 83 1.64 12.06 -2.60
C HIS A 83 2.41 12.13 -3.93
N LEU A 84 2.12 11.21 -4.86
CA LEU A 84 2.73 11.19 -6.19
C LEU A 84 2.23 12.35 -7.06
N LEU A 85 0.96 12.74 -6.97
CA LEU A 85 0.40 13.92 -7.63
C LEU A 85 1.04 15.21 -7.10
N LEU A 86 1.26 15.33 -5.78
CA LEU A 86 1.96 16.49 -5.19
C LEU A 86 3.41 16.59 -5.66
N MET A 87 4.10 15.45 -5.82
CA MET A 87 5.43 15.41 -6.45
C MET A 87 5.39 15.84 -7.92
N TRP A 88 4.36 15.42 -8.65
CA TRP A 88 4.19 15.75 -10.07
C TRP A 88 3.83 17.22 -10.29
N ALA A 89 2.97 17.79 -9.43
CA ALA A 89 2.54 19.19 -9.44
C ALA A 89 3.64 20.20 -9.04
N ARG A 90 4.91 19.77 -8.97
CA ARG A 90 6.10 20.61 -8.69
C ARG A 90 6.12 21.32 -7.33
N LEU A 91 5.28 20.95 -6.37
CA LEU A 91 5.27 21.54 -5.02
C LEU A 91 6.36 20.97 -4.08
N GLY A 92 7.51 20.60 -4.64
CA GLY A 92 8.69 20.15 -3.90
C GLY A 92 9.90 20.99 -4.31
N ARG A 93 10.81 21.27 -3.38
CA ARG A 93 12.07 22.00 -3.66
C ARG A 93 12.89 21.25 -4.74
N ARG A 94 13.58 21.99 -5.62
CA ARG A 94 14.62 21.40 -6.50
C ARG A 94 15.69 20.80 -5.59
N SER A 95 16.12 19.57 -5.85
CA SER A 95 17.37 19.05 -5.27
C SER A 95 18.52 19.85 -5.89
N GLN A 96 18.89 20.95 -5.24
CA GLN A 96 20.08 21.71 -5.60
C GLN A 96 21.27 21.00 -4.97
N HIS A 97 21.88 20.10 -5.73
CA HIS A 97 23.29 20.13 -6.11
C HIS A 97 23.72 18.70 -6.50
N PRO A 98 24.34 18.51 -7.68
CA PRO A 98 25.31 17.45 -7.83
C PRO A 98 26.35 17.66 -6.74
N THR A 99 26.64 16.64 -5.94
CA THR A 99 27.86 16.57 -5.15
C THR A 99 29.00 16.55 -6.16
N LEU A 100 29.39 17.74 -6.63
CA LEU A 100 30.61 17.97 -7.37
C LEU A 100 31.69 17.42 -6.44
N LEU A 101 32.31 16.31 -6.85
CA LEU A 101 33.55 15.88 -6.25
C LEU A 101 34.44 17.11 -6.23
N LYS A 102 34.76 17.56 -5.02
CA LYS A 102 35.65 18.68 -4.75
C LYS A 102 36.87 18.49 -5.66
N GLU A 103 36.99 19.32 -6.69
CA GLU A 103 38.20 19.38 -7.50
C GLU A 103 39.34 19.68 -6.53
N GLY A 104 40.19 18.68 -6.32
CA GLY A 104 41.42 18.82 -5.55
C GLY A 104 42.40 19.66 -6.35
N HIS A 105 42.18 20.97 -6.38
CA HIS A 105 43.20 21.93 -6.79
C HIS A 105 44.09 22.26 -5.58
N HIS A 106 45.36 22.52 -5.88
CA HIS A 106 46.48 22.93 -5.00
C HIS A 106 47.52 21.84 -4.69
N ALA A 107 48.28 21.45 -5.73
CA ALA A 107 49.67 21.03 -5.59
C ALA A 107 50.58 22.05 -6.31
N SER A 108 50.85 23.14 -5.62
CA SER A 108 51.86 24.19 -5.90
C SER A 108 51.96 24.97 -4.58
N SER A 109 53.05 25.08 -3.83
CA SER A 109 54.51 25.12 -4.06
C SER A 109 55.17 24.96 -2.65
N PRO A 110 56.50 25.01 -2.39
CA PRO A 110 57.63 25.45 -3.21
C PRO A 110 58.70 24.38 -3.52
#